data_AF-A0A957VNV1-F1
#
_entry.id   AF-A0A957VNV1-F1
#
_cell.length_a   1.000
_cell.length_b   1.000
_cell.length_c   1.000
_cell.angle_alpha   90.00
_cell.angle_beta   90.00
_cell.angle_gamma   90.00
#
_symmetry.space_group_name_H-M   'P 1'
#
loop_
_entity.id
_entity.type
_entity.pdbx_description
1 polymer ?
#
loop_
_entity_poly.entity_id
_entity_poly.type
_entity_poly.pdbx_seq_one_letter_code
_entity_poly.pdbx_strand_id
1 'polypeptide(L)'
;MPLAIVGLGCRFPGGIVDGNSFWELLIKRRSGIRAVPPSRWNWAKFYHPNRDALGSMITKWGGFLDNAFDFDATFFGISPREALRMDPQHRLLLETTWEALEDAGIPPAAVKGADVGVFLGMSTNEYATLQQNAPELIDL
;
A
#
# COMPACT_ATOMS: atom_id res chain seq x y z
N MET A 1 18.50 -27.34 -0.27
CA MET A 1 18.41 -26.63 -1.57
C MET A 1 18.29 -25.14 -1.27
N PRO A 2 19.11 -24.26 -1.88
CA PRO A 2 18.99 -22.82 -1.68
C PRO A 2 17.73 -22.27 -2.36
N LEU A 3 17.17 -21.20 -1.81
CA LEU A 3 16.08 -20.44 -2.42
C LEU A 3 16.64 -19.15 -3.01
N ALA A 4 16.14 -18.75 -4.18
CA ALA A 4 16.52 -17.51 -4.85
C ALA A 4 15.33 -16.53 -4.86
N ILE A 5 15.63 -15.24 -4.70
CA ILE A 5 14.70 -14.15 -4.96
C ILE A 5 14.99 -13.70 -6.39
N VAL A 6 14.01 -13.85 -7.28
CA VAL A 6 14.19 -13.61 -8.73
C VAL A 6 13.49 -12.36 -9.23
N GLY A 7 12.61 -11.75 -8.43
CA GLY A 7 11.98 -10.47 -8.74
C GLY A 7 11.43 -9.78 -7.50
N LEU A 8 11.21 -8.47 -7.61
CA LEU A 8 10.71 -7.61 -6.54
C LEU A 8 9.69 -6.59 -7.08
N GLY A 9 8.49 -6.59 -6.51
CA GLY A 9 7.54 -5.48 -6.63
C GLY A 9 7.37 -4.82 -5.26
N CYS A 10 7.45 -3.49 -5.21
CA CYS A 10 7.34 -2.78 -3.93
C CYS A 10 6.83 -1.35 -4.07
N ARG A 11 6.19 -0.86 -3.01
CA ARG A 11 5.75 0.53 -2.85
C ARG A 11 6.14 1.00 -1.45
N PHE A 12 6.76 2.17 -1.35
CA PHE A 12 7.19 2.72 -0.06
C PHE A 12 6.96 4.24 0.02
N PRO A 13 6.91 4.81 1.24
CA PRO A 13 6.80 6.25 1.42
C PRO A 13 7.95 7.03 0.79
N GLY A 14 7.67 8.24 0.28
CA GLY A 14 8.68 9.10 -0.34
C GLY A 14 8.77 8.97 -1.86
N GLY A 15 7.64 8.63 -2.52
CA GLY A 15 7.56 8.50 -3.97
C GLY A 15 8.25 7.26 -4.52
N ILE A 16 8.33 6.17 -3.74
CA ILE A 16 9.00 4.94 -4.16
C ILE A 16 7.97 4.01 -4.81
N VAL A 17 8.25 3.65 -6.06
CA VAL A 17 7.37 2.88 -6.95
C VAL A 17 8.04 1.63 -7.53
N ASP A 18 9.23 1.28 -7.08
CA ASP A 18 9.96 0.08 -7.51
C ASP A 18 11.24 -0.09 -6.67
N GLY A 19 11.99 -1.17 -6.93
CA GLY A 19 13.28 -1.43 -6.29
C GLY A 19 14.34 -0.36 -6.59
N ASN A 20 14.32 0.24 -7.79
CA ASN A 20 15.30 1.26 -8.20
C ASN A 20 15.13 2.57 -7.42
N SER A 21 13.90 3.10 -7.38
CA SER A 21 13.54 4.29 -6.62
C SER A 21 13.73 4.08 -5.11
N PHE A 22 13.51 2.85 -4.61
CA PHE A 22 13.85 2.50 -3.23
C PHE A 22 15.36 2.60 -2.98
N TRP A 23 16.15 1.96 -3.84
CA TRP A 23 17.61 1.95 -3.75
C TRP A 23 18.19 3.37 -3.82
N GLU A 24 17.67 4.21 -4.72
CA GLU A 24 18.04 5.61 -4.80
C GLU A 24 17.74 6.39 -3.51
N LEU A 25 16.58 6.17 -2.89
CA LEU A 25 16.24 6.81 -1.63
C LEU A 25 17.26 6.44 -0.54
N LEU A 26 17.66 5.17 -0.48
CA LEU A 26 18.64 4.66 0.49
C LEU A 26 20.03 5.27 0.26
N ILE A 27 20.55 5.24 -0.97
CA ILE A 27 21.86 5.84 -1.30
C ILE A 27 21.87 7.33 -0.99
N LYS A 28 20.80 8.04 -1.35
CA LYS A 28 20.65 9.49 -1.09
C LYS A 28 20.34 9.79 0.38
N ARG A 29 20.18 8.78 1.25
CA ARG A 29 19.85 8.89 2.67
C ARG A 29 18.63 9.79 2.93
N ARG A 30 17.62 9.71 2.06
CA ARG A 30 16.39 10.50 2.20
C ARG A 30 15.41 9.77 3.12
N SER A 31 14.50 10.53 3.71
CA SER A 31 13.40 10.00 4.53
C SER A 31 12.08 10.19 3.79
N GLY A 32 11.26 9.13 3.73
CA GLY A 32 9.88 9.19 3.26
C GLY A 32 8.87 9.66 4.32
N ILE A 33 9.34 9.99 5.53
CA ILE A 33 8.48 10.43 6.63
C ILE A 33 8.04 11.87 6.39
N ARG A 34 6.72 12.08 6.43
CA ARG A 34 6.08 13.39 6.27
C ARG A 34 4.93 13.56 7.24
N ALA A 35 4.41 14.78 7.34
CA ALA A 35 3.21 15.02 8.11
C ALA A 35 2.03 14.27 7.49
N VAL A 36 1.01 13.92 8.29
CA VAL A 36 -0.21 13.30 7.78
C VAL A 36 -0.77 14.13 6.62
N PRO A 37 -0.98 13.54 5.43
CA PRO A 37 -1.49 14.25 4.28
C PRO A 37 -2.90 14.79 4.55
N PRO A 38 -3.26 15.99 4.04
CA PRO A 38 -4.61 16.53 4.20
C PRO A 38 -5.71 15.63 3.66
N SER A 39 -5.40 14.82 2.64
CA SER A 39 -6.31 13.83 2.06
C SER A 39 -6.54 12.58 2.92
N ARG A 40 -5.81 12.39 4.03
CA ARG A 40 -6.02 11.24 4.92
C ARG A 40 -6.94 11.60 6.08
N TRP A 41 -6.49 12.51 6.94
CA TRP A 41 -7.29 13.10 8.00
C TRP A 41 -6.64 14.39 8.50
N ASN A 42 -7.44 15.25 9.13
CA ASN A 42 -6.92 16.47 9.75
C ASN A 42 -6.23 16.14 11.08
N TRP A 43 -4.92 15.88 11.03
CA TRP A 43 -4.11 15.55 12.21
C TRP A 43 -4.16 16.63 13.29
N ALA A 44 -4.37 17.90 12.94
CA ALA A 44 -4.39 19.00 13.90
C ALA A 44 -5.58 18.90 14.88
N LYS A 45 -6.69 18.26 14.48
CA LYS A 45 -7.84 18.02 15.37
C LYS A 45 -7.56 16.99 16.47
N PHE A 46 -6.57 16.13 16.24
CA PHE A 46 -6.28 14.99 17.11
C PHE A 46 -4.91 15.10 17.78
N TYR A 47 -4.07 16.07 17.40
CA TYR A 47 -2.73 16.21 17.93
C TYR A 47 -2.71 16.95 19.27
N HIS A 48 -1.98 16.41 20.24
CA HIS A 48 -1.69 17.07 21.50
C HIS A 48 -0.24 16.79 21.94
N PRO A 49 0.53 17.79 22.40
CA PRO A 49 1.93 17.58 22.79
C PRO A 49 2.09 16.80 24.11
N ASN A 50 1.10 16.85 25.00
CA ASN A 50 1.08 16.01 26.22
C ASN A 50 0.68 14.56 25.87
N ARG A 51 1.53 13.59 26.23
CA ARG A 51 1.29 12.16 26.01
C ARG A 51 0.13 11.59 26.81
N ASP A 52 -0.21 12.23 27.92
CA ASP A 52 -1.28 11.77 28.82
C ASP A 52 -2.65 12.35 28.43
N ALA A 53 -2.72 13.17 27.39
CA ALA A 53 -3.99 13.70 26.90
C ALA A 53 -4.81 12.58 26.22
N LEU A 54 -5.90 12.19 26.87
CA LEU A 54 -6.80 11.14 26.39
C LEU A 54 -7.39 11.48 25.01
N GLY A 55 -7.49 10.47 24.14
CA GLY A 55 -8.08 10.61 22.81
C GLY A 55 -7.23 11.42 21.82
N SER A 56 -5.96 11.67 22.12
CA SER A 56 -5.06 12.44 21.27
C SER A 56 -3.89 11.63 20.74
N MET A 57 -3.33 12.08 19.62
CA MET A 57 -2.07 11.62 19.05
C MET A 57 -0.93 12.53 19.48
N ILE A 58 0.21 11.93 19.81
CA ILE A 58 1.43 12.66 20.19
C ILE A 58 2.35 12.97 18.99
N THR A 59 1.98 12.48 17.82
CA THR A 59 2.72 12.64 16.57
C THR A 59 1.78 13.02 15.44
N LYS A 60 2.33 13.77 14.50
CA LYS A 60 1.70 14.11 13.22
C LYS A 60 2.47 13.54 12.04
N TRP A 61 3.52 12.75 12.30
CA TRP A 61 4.47 12.24 11.31
C TRP A 61 4.21 10.76 11.03
N GLY A 62 4.34 10.36 9.78
CA GLY A 62 4.22 8.97 9.34
C GLY A 62 4.76 8.76 7.93
N GLY A 63 4.84 7.49 7.53
CA GLY A 63 5.12 7.10 6.15
C GLY A 63 3.82 6.90 5.39
N PHE A 64 3.62 7.63 4.31
CA PHE A 64 2.40 7.56 3.50
C PHE A 64 2.76 7.28 2.04
N LEU A 65 2.08 6.31 1.45
CA LEU A 65 2.05 6.14 0.00
C LEU A 65 1.26 7.29 -0.62
N ASP A 66 1.75 7.78 -1.75
CA ASP A 66 1.14 8.92 -2.45
C ASP A 66 -0.17 8.52 -3.15
N ASN A 67 -0.17 7.35 -3.78
CA ASN A 67 -1.29 6.84 -4.60
C ASN A 67 -1.91 5.59 -3.97
N ALA A 68 -2.12 5.60 -2.65
CA ALA A 68 -2.54 4.40 -1.91
C ALA A 68 -3.90 3.82 -2.34
N PHE A 69 -4.75 4.63 -2.98
CA PHE A 69 -6.12 4.26 -3.36
C PHE A 69 -6.29 4.05 -4.88
N ASP A 70 -5.27 4.41 -5.67
CA ASP A 70 -5.28 4.23 -7.11
C ASP A 70 -5.24 2.73 -7.43
N PHE A 71 -5.93 2.33 -8.49
CA PHE A 71 -5.97 0.94 -8.93
C PHE A 71 -6.47 0.81 -10.36
N ASP A 72 -5.73 0.09 -11.22
CA ASP A 72 -6.20 -0.28 -12.57
C ASP A 72 -7.12 -1.51 -12.52
N ALA A 73 -8.37 -1.29 -12.14
CA ALA A 73 -9.35 -2.37 -12.01
C ALA A 73 -9.55 -3.15 -13.32
N THR A 74 -9.55 -2.46 -14.47
CA THR A 74 -9.80 -3.08 -15.77
C THR A 74 -8.69 -4.02 -16.19
N PHE A 75 -7.44 -3.69 -15.87
CA PHE A 75 -6.30 -4.55 -16.12
C PHE A 75 -6.42 -5.90 -15.40
N PHE A 76 -6.90 -5.89 -14.15
CA PHE A 76 -7.13 -7.11 -13.37
C PHE A 76 -8.49 -7.78 -13.63
N GLY A 77 -9.27 -7.30 -14.60
CA GLY A 77 -10.59 -7.86 -14.92
C GLY A 77 -11.66 -7.60 -13.84
N ILE A 78 -11.45 -6.59 -13.01
CA ILE A 78 -12.32 -6.21 -11.89
C ILE A 78 -13.21 -5.04 -12.32
N SER A 79 -14.50 -5.11 -11.99
CA SER A 79 -15.41 -4.01 -12.32
C SER A 79 -15.12 -2.75 -11.48
N PRO A 80 -15.32 -1.52 -11.97
CA PRO A 80 -15.13 -0.31 -11.18
C PRO A 80 -15.95 -0.29 -9.87
N ARG A 81 -17.16 -0.88 -9.90
CA ARG A 81 -18.03 -0.98 -8.72
C ARG A 81 -17.45 -1.92 -7.65
N GLU A 82 -16.82 -3.00 -8.07
CA GLU A 82 -16.15 -3.94 -7.17
C GLU A 82 -14.86 -3.33 -6.62
N ALA A 83 -14.07 -2.70 -7.49
CA ALA A 83 -12.82 -2.04 -7.12
C ALA A 83 -13.02 -1.05 -5.97
N LEU A 84 -14.04 -0.19 -6.02
CA LEU A 84 -14.40 0.76 -4.95
C LEU A 84 -14.66 0.12 -3.57
N ARG A 85 -14.90 -1.19 -3.53
CA ARG A 85 -15.17 -1.94 -2.29
C ARG A 85 -14.00 -2.83 -1.88
N MET A 86 -12.98 -2.95 -2.72
CA MET A 86 -11.77 -3.69 -2.39
C MET A 86 -10.92 -2.90 -1.41
N ASP A 87 -10.38 -3.59 -0.41
CA ASP A 87 -9.36 -3.03 0.47
C ASP A 87 -8.15 -2.54 -0.36
N PRO A 88 -7.67 -1.30 -0.17
CA PRO A 88 -6.46 -0.81 -0.83
C PRO A 88 -5.24 -1.72 -0.65
N GLN A 89 -5.14 -2.46 0.45
CA GLN A 89 -4.09 -3.46 0.65
C GLN A 89 -4.18 -4.60 -0.38
N HIS A 90 -5.38 -5.06 -0.75
CA HIS A 90 -5.56 -6.07 -1.80
C HIS A 90 -5.24 -5.51 -3.18
N ARG A 91 -5.61 -4.25 -3.44
CA ARG A 91 -5.31 -3.56 -4.71
C ARG A 91 -3.80 -3.45 -4.92
N LEU A 92 -3.08 -2.96 -3.91
CA LEU A 92 -1.62 -2.86 -3.91
C LEU A 92 -0.94 -4.23 -4.02
N LEU A 93 -1.50 -5.27 -3.38
CA LEU A 93 -0.98 -6.63 -3.50
C LEU A 93 -1.04 -7.13 -4.95
N LEU A 94 -2.15 -6.88 -5.66
CA LEU A 94 -2.28 -7.29 -7.06
C LEU A 94 -1.25 -6.60 -7.95
N GLU A 95 -1.11 -5.28 -7.82
CA GLU A 95 -0.15 -4.49 -8.61
C GLU A 95 1.30 -4.91 -8.31
N THR A 96 1.68 -4.97 -7.05
CA THR A 96 3.06 -5.34 -6.67
C THR A 96 3.40 -6.80 -6.98
N THR A 97 2.42 -7.71 -6.96
CA THR A 97 2.62 -9.09 -7.42
C THR A 97 2.89 -9.13 -8.92
N TRP A 98 2.13 -8.35 -9.70
CA TRP A 98 2.34 -8.26 -11.14
C TRP A 98 3.74 -7.71 -11.46
N GLU A 99 4.12 -6.60 -10.83
CA GLU A 99 5.44 -5.98 -10.99
C GLU A 99 6.58 -6.93 -10.60
N ALA A 100 6.42 -7.74 -9.55
CA ALA A 100 7.42 -8.72 -9.16
C ALA A 100 7.62 -9.81 -10.23
N LEU A 101 6.55 -10.22 -10.91
CA LEU A 101 6.64 -11.15 -12.03
C LEU A 101 7.31 -10.50 -13.26
N GLU A 102 7.01 -9.23 -13.54
CA GLU A 102 7.67 -8.47 -14.61
C GLU A 102 9.17 -8.28 -14.36
N ASP A 103 9.55 -7.90 -13.14
CA ASP A 103 10.95 -7.77 -12.73
C ASP A 103 11.71 -9.10 -12.84
N ALA A 104 11.03 -10.21 -12.52
CA ALA A 104 11.58 -11.56 -12.71
C ALA A 104 11.66 -12.01 -14.18
N GLY A 105 11.07 -11.26 -15.12
CA GLY A 105 10.93 -11.68 -16.51
C GLY A 105 10.02 -12.90 -16.70
N ILE A 106 9.08 -13.14 -15.77
CA ILE A 106 8.17 -14.28 -15.79
C ILE A 106 6.81 -13.81 -16.33
N PRO A 107 6.36 -14.28 -17.51
CA PRO A 107 5.03 -13.97 -17.99
C PRO A 107 3.97 -14.55 -17.04
N PRO A 108 2.93 -13.78 -16.62
CA PRO A 108 1.90 -14.29 -15.71
C PRO A 108 1.15 -15.52 -16.25
N ALA A 109 1.04 -15.65 -17.58
CA ALA A 109 0.48 -16.84 -18.21
C ALA A 109 1.30 -18.12 -17.94
N ALA A 110 2.61 -18.00 -17.67
CA ALA A 110 3.49 -19.13 -17.41
C ALA A 110 3.25 -19.77 -16.03
N VAL A 111 2.69 -19.03 -15.07
CA VAL A 111 2.36 -19.55 -13.73
C VAL A 111 0.91 -20.02 -13.62
N LYS A 112 0.09 -19.81 -14.66
CA LYS A 112 -1.31 -20.22 -14.65
C LYS A 112 -1.43 -21.75 -14.63
N GLY A 113 -2.05 -22.28 -13.57
CA GLY A 113 -2.23 -23.72 -13.38
C GLY A 113 -0.97 -24.46 -12.90
N ALA A 114 0.11 -23.73 -12.61
CA ALA A 114 1.28 -24.27 -11.94
C ALA A 114 1.06 -24.35 -10.43
N ASP A 115 1.84 -25.18 -9.75
CA ASP A 115 1.84 -25.29 -8.29
C ASP A 115 2.65 -24.14 -7.68
N VAL A 116 2.00 -22.99 -7.52
CA VAL A 116 2.60 -21.74 -7.00
C VAL A 116 1.96 -21.38 -5.67
N GLY A 117 2.77 -21.35 -4.61
CA GLY A 117 2.36 -20.89 -3.29
C GLY A 117 2.37 -19.37 -3.19
N VAL A 118 1.33 -18.80 -2.60
CA VAL A 118 1.25 -17.37 -2.25
C VAL A 118 1.18 -17.24 -0.73
N PHE A 119 2.12 -16.50 -0.15
CA PHE A 119 2.22 -16.27 1.28
C PHE A 119 2.18 -14.78 1.55
N LEU A 120 1.24 -14.35 2.40
CA LEU A 120 0.91 -12.94 2.61
C LEU A 120 0.95 -12.57 4.08
N GLY A 121 1.63 -11.46 4.39
CA GLY A 121 1.49 -10.76 5.66
C GLY A 121 0.57 -9.57 5.47
N MET A 122 -0.65 -9.67 5.97
CA MET A 122 -1.60 -8.55 6.03
C MET A 122 -2.17 -8.45 7.43
N SER A 123 -2.29 -7.22 7.90
CA SER A 123 -2.88 -6.91 9.19
C SER A 123 -3.94 -5.84 9.02
N THR A 124 -4.73 -5.69 10.07
CA THR A 124 -5.75 -4.66 10.22
C THR A 124 -6.87 -4.71 9.17
N ASN A 125 -8.00 -4.09 9.48
CA ASN A 125 -9.21 -4.15 8.66
C ASN A 125 -9.95 -2.80 8.63
N GLU A 126 -9.21 -1.69 8.81
CA GLU A 126 -9.80 -0.35 8.95
C GLU A 126 -10.66 0.00 7.74
N TYR A 127 -10.28 -0.44 6.54
CA TYR A 127 -11.09 -0.20 5.36
C TYR A 127 -12.48 -0.84 5.50
N ALA A 128 -12.55 -2.11 5.89
CA ALA A 128 -13.81 -2.78 6.16
C ALA A 128 -14.61 -2.09 7.29
N THR A 129 -13.94 -1.66 8.36
CA THR A 129 -14.55 -0.89 9.45
C THR A 129 -15.10 0.45 8.96
N LEU A 130 -14.40 1.16 8.08
CA LEU A 130 -14.87 2.39 7.45
C LEU A 130 -16.10 2.10 6.58
N GLN A 131 -16.11 1.03 5.79
CA GLN A 131 -17.28 0.69 4.98
C GLN A 131 -18.54 0.42 5.81
N GLN A 132 -18.37 -0.11 7.02
CA GLN A 132 -19.48 -0.41 7.91
C GLN A 132 -19.98 0.83 8.66
N ASN A 133 -19.07 1.69 9.12
CA ASN A 133 -19.39 2.76 10.06
C ASN A 133 -19.48 4.15 9.42
N ALA A 134 -18.80 4.38 8.29
CA ALA A 134 -18.72 5.66 7.60
C ALA A 134 -18.47 5.46 6.09
N PRO A 135 -19.38 4.80 5.36
CA PRO A 135 -19.20 4.45 3.95
C PRO A 135 -19.00 5.66 3.03
N GLU A 136 -19.42 6.85 3.45
CA GLU A 136 -19.19 8.11 2.77
C GLU A 136 -17.72 8.55 2.73
N LEU A 137 -16.87 7.99 3.61
CA LEU A 137 -15.43 8.31 3.69
C LEU A 137 -14.55 7.36 2.87
N ILE A 138 -15.13 6.43 2.13
CA ILE A 138 -14.39 5.48 1.29
C ILE A 138 -13.74 6.22 0.11
N ASP A 139 -12.42 6.07 -0.04
CA ASP A 139 -11.61 6.58 -1.16
C ASP A 139 -11.78 8.09 -1.42
N LEU A 140 -12.10 8.88 -0.39
CA LEU A 140 -12.12 10.36 -0.40
C LEU A 140 -10.72 10.98 -0.19
#